data_AF-A0A0D2MZX4-F1
#
_entry.id   AF-A0A0D2MZX4-F1
#
_cell.length_a   1.000
_cell.length_b   1.000
_cell.length_c   1.000
_cell.angle_alpha   90.00
_cell.angle_beta   90.00
_cell.angle_gamma   90.00
#
_symmetry.space_group_name_H-M   'P 1'
#
loop_
_entity.id
_entity.type
_entity.pdbx_description
1 polymer ?
#
loop_
_entity_poly.entity_id
_entity_poly.type
_entity_poly.pdbx_seq_one_letter_code
_entity_poly.pdbx_strand_id
1 'polypeptide(L)'
;MAEKPSFEVRSSEFHNMEPRTREDRLAARAREKLEQSMLRARRGCFHKYEDPGNPVVPEPTSPMYSTETERFKRDVAGEMHQHKVDALMRQQEVYDRKRVEQMEKEQQRWDRMAAQAAEEAARMEAVRASGLRGKQNHGSEHFNIITLSYHETPQGQTLQYKDEVTRYRAVLRSQNLFNKNHSVTHNIITGEARPNPVPVPPAPSPPQ
;
A
#
# COMPACT_ATOMS: atom_id res chain seq x y z
N MET A 1 -4.27 -40.05 -123.44
CA MET A 1 -4.62 -40.17 -122.01
C MET A 1 -3.32 -40.07 -121.23
N ALA A 2 -3.11 -38.97 -120.51
CA ALA A 2 -1.94 -38.78 -119.65
C ALA A 2 -2.42 -38.11 -118.36
N GLU A 3 -2.23 -38.82 -117.25
CA GLU A 3 -2.61 -38.44 -115.88
C GLU A 3 -1.84 -37.21 -115.41
N LYS A 4 -2.54 -36.26 -114.77
CA LYS A 4 -1.92 -35.08 -114.15
C LYS A 4 -1.46 -35.44 -112.73
N PRO A 5 -0.26 -35.02 -112.30
CA PRO A 5 0.25 -35.30 -110.97
C PRO A 5 -0.52 -34.51 -109.90
N SER A 6 -0.96 -35.19 -108.85
CA SER A 6 -1.59 -34.60 -107.66
C SER A 6 -0.54 -33.92 -106.80
N PHE A 7 -0.66 -32.60 -106.63
CA PHE A 7 0.18 -31.80 -105.74
C PHE A 7 -0.35 -31.91 -104.31
N GLU A 8 0.37 -32.63 -103.44
CA GLU A 8 0.08 -32.65 -102.00
C GLU A 8 0.37 -31.28 -101.38
N VAL A 9 -0.70 -30.57 -101.03
CA VAL A 9 -0.62 -29.34 -100.25
C VAL A 9 -0.25 -29.72 -98.82
N ARG A 10 0.99 -29.48 -98.40
CA ARG A 10 1.36 -29.47 -96.98
C ARG A 10 0.53 -28.39 -96.29
N SER A 11 -0.45 -28.80 -95.49
CA SER A 11 -1.19 -27.87 -94.64
C SER A 11 -0.20 -27.21 -93.67
N SER A 12 0.03 -25.90 -93.82
CA SER A 12 0.77 -25.14 -92.82
C SER A 12 -0.04 -25.17 -91.53
N GLU A 13 0.51 -25.73 -90.46
CA GLU A 13 -0.07 -25.65 -89.12
C GLU A 13 -0.36 -24.18 -88.77
N PHE A 14 -1.62 -23.90 -88.44
CA PHE A 14 -2.02 -22.59 -87.97
C PHE A 14 -1.50 -22.39 -86.54
N HIS A 15 -0.45 -21.58 -86.39
CA HIS A 15 0.06 -21.21 -85.08
C HIS A 15 -0.77 -20.06 -84.50
N ASN A 16 -1.68 -20.41 -83.60
CA ASN A 16 -2.47 -19.44 -82.85
C ASN A 16 -1.56 -18.78 -81.78
N MET A 17 -1.03 -17.60 -82.08
CA MET A 17 -0.24 -16.82 -81.13
C MET A 17 -1.15 -15.81 -80.43
N GLU A 18 -1.09 -15.77 -79.10
CA GLU A 18 -1.86 -14.81 -78.32
C GLU A 18 -1.47 -13.36 -78.68
N PRO A 19 -2.45 -12.44 -78.80
CA PRO A 19 -2.18 -11.05 -79.12
C PRO A 19 -1.42 -10.37 -77.96
N ARG A 20 -0.40 -9.58 -78.31
CA ARG A 20 0.42 -8.84 -77.32
C ARG A 20 -0.44 -7.87 -76.50
N THR A 21 -0.23 -7.86 -75.19
CA THR A 21 -0.96 -6.96 -74.30
C THR A 21 -0.55 -5.50 -74.52
N ARG A 22 -1.31 -4.56 -73.95
CA ARG A 22 -0.96 -3.13 -74.00
C ARG A 22 0.37 -2.85 -73.29
N GLU A 23 0.63 -3.55 -72.20
CA GLU A 23 1.87 -3.42 -71.43
C GLU A 23 3.08 -3.89 -72.25
N ASP A 24 2.96 -5.02 -72.95
CA ASP A 24 4.01 -5.53 -73.83
C ASP A 24 4.35 -4.56 -74.97
N ARG A 25 3.33 -3.90 -75.53
CA ARG A 25 3.52 -2.89 -76.58
C ARG A 25 4.22 -1.63 -76.05
N LEU A 26 3.93 -1.21 -74.82
CA LEU A 26 4.60 -0.08 -74.19
C LEU A 26 6.03 -0.44 -73.77
N ALA A 27 6.25 -1.64 -73.25
CA ALA A 27 7.57 -2.16 -72.91
C ALA A 27 8.48 -2.27 -74.15
N ALA A 28 7.93 -2.67 -75.30
CA ALA A 28 8.67 -2.72 -76.56
C ALA A 28 9.04 -1.32 -77.12
N ARG A 29 8.35 -0.26 -76.71
CA ARG A 29 8.68 1.13 -77.09
C ARG A 29 9.75 1.75 -76.19
N ALA A 30 9.80 1.34 -74.91
CA ALA A 30 10.76 1.86 -73.95
C ALA A 30 12.09 1.09 -74.06
N ARG A 31 13.15 1.81 -74.46
CA ARG A 31 14.49 1.22 -74.68
C ARG A 31 14.99 0.41 -73.48
N GLU A 32 14.84 0.95 -72.27
CA GLU A 32 15.29 0.30 -71.03
C GLU A 32 14.53 -0.99 -70.70
N LYS A 33 13.20 -0.98 -70.84
CA LYS A 33 12.36 -2.16 -70.57
C LYS A 33 12.62 -3.26 -71.59
N LEU A 34 12.82 -2.88 -72.85
CA LEU A 34 13.22 -3.79 -73.92
C LEU A 34 14.59 -4.41 -73.60
N GLU A 35 15.59 -3.62 -73.23
CA GLU A 35 16.92 -4.10 -72.85
C GLU A 35 16.88 -5.06 -71.64
N GLN A 36 16.14 -4.71 -70.58
CA GLN A 36 15.93 -5.61 -69.43
C GLN A 36 15.27 -6.92 -69.83
N SER A 37 14.25 -6.89 -70.70
CA SER A 37 13.61 -8.10 -71.21
C SER A 37 14.56 -8.98 -72.02
N MET A 38 15.43 -8.36 -72.83
CA MET A 38 16.46 -9.07 -73.60
C MET A 38 17.56 -9.66 -72.70
N LEU A 39 17.96 -8.95 -71.65
CA LEU A 39 18.91 -9.44 -70.65
C LEU A 39 18.34 -10.64 -69.87
N ARG A 40 17.07 -10.57 -69.47
CA ARG A 40 16.37 -11.71 -68.83
C ARG A 40 16.20 -12.91 -69.77
N ALA A 41 15.92 -12.67 -71.05
CA ALA A 41 15.73 -13.72 -72.05
C ALA A 41 17.05 -14.28 -72.62
N ARG A 42 18.21 -13.67 -72.30
CA ARG A 42 19.53 -14.10 -72.78
C ARG A 42 19.84 -15.51 -72.29
N ARG A 43 19.93 -16.46 -73.22
CA ARG A 43 20.35 -17.85 -72.95
C ARG A 43 21.81 -18.02 -73.38
N GLY A 44 22.65 -18.55 -72.48
CA GLY A 44 24.05 -18.86 -72.77
C GLY A 44 25.03 -17.78 -72.31
N CYS A 45 25.40 -17.83 -71.03
CA CYS A 45 26.54 -17.21 -70.35
C CYS A 45 26.60 -17.84 -68.94
N PHE A 46 27.76 -17.84 -68.27
CA PHE A 46 27.86 -18.34 -66.88
C PHE A 46 27.07 -17.51 -65.85
N HIS A 47 26.62 -16.30 -66.22
CA HIS A 47 25.87 -15.40 -65.34
C HIS A 47 24.48 -15.15 -65.94
N LYS A 48 23.44 -15.36 -65.13
CA LYS A 48 22.06 -14.99 -65.44
C LYS A 48 21.81 -13.58 -64.89
N TYR A 49 21.10 -12.75 -65.64
CA TYR A 49 20.68 -11.45 -65.14
C TYR A 49 19.59 -11.65 -64.07
N GLU A 50 19.89 -11.23 -62.85
CA GLU A 50 18.94 -11.16 -61.75
C GLU A 50 18.52 -9.71 -61.59
N ASP A 51 17.21 -9.45 -61.59
CA ASP A 51 16.68 -8.12 -61.34
C ASP A 51 16.75 -7.86 -59.82
N PRO A 52 17.53 -6.86 -59.36
CA PRO A 52 17.62 -6.54 -57.94
C PRO A 52 16.32 -5.94 -57.37
N GLY A 53 15.30 -5.70 -58.21
CA GLY A 53 14.03 -5.15 -57.77
C GLY A 53 14.16 -3.73 -57.24
N ASN A 54 13.23 -3.33 -56.36
CA ASN A 54 13.29 -2.02 -55.73
C ASN A 54 14.27 -2.06 -54.54
N PRO A 55 15.40 -1.32 -54.56
CA PRO A 55 16.40 -1.36 -53.49
C PRO A 55 15.89 -0.79 -52.15
N VAL A 56 14.73 -0.12 -52.15
CA VAL A 56 14.10 0.44 -50.93
C VAL A 56 13.23 -0.58 -50.20
N VAL A 57 12.73 -1.60 -50.91
CA VAL A 57 11.83 -2.59 -50.33
C VAL A 57 12.65 -3.82 -49.96
N PRO A 58 12.72 -4.21 -48.67
CA PRO A 58 13.42 -5.42 -48.28
C PRO A 58 12.79 -6.62 -48.97
N GLU A 59 13.61 -7.59 -49.35
CA GLU A 59 13.15 -8.84 -49.97
C GLU A 59 12.23 -9.61 -49.00
N PRO A 60 11.13 -10.25 -49.48
CA PRO A 60 10.20 -11.01 -48.62
C PRO A 60 10.81 -12.05 -47.68
N THR A 61 11.97 -12.59 -48.04
CA THR A 61 12.72 -13.59 -47.28
C THR A 61 13.62 -12.96 -46.20
N SER A 62 13.85 -11.65 -46.28
CA SER A 62 14.67 -10.90 -45.34
C SER A 62 13.93 -10.72 -44.01
N PRO A 63 14.62 -10.80 -42.86
CA PRO A 63 14.03 -10.47 -41.56
C PRO A 63 13.57 -9.00 -41.45
N MET A 64 14.02 -8.14 -42.36
CA MET A 64 13.56 -6.75 -42.44
C MET A 64 12.22 -6.59 -43.19
N TYR A 65 11.76 -7.63 -43.89
CA TYR A 65 10.49 -7.60 -44.56
C TYR A 65 9.34 -7.72 -43.58
N SER A 66 8.38 -6.82 -43.75
CA SER A 66 7.11 -6.81 -43.04
C SER A 66 6.02 -6.55 -44.06
N THR A 67 4.94 -7.31 -43.96
CA THR A 67 3.75 -7.05 -44.77
C THR A 67 3.13 -5.71 -44.35
N GLU A 68 2.38 -5.06 -45.24
CA GLU A 68 1.71 -3.80 -44.92
C GLU A 68 0.75 -3.94 -43.73
N THR A 69 0.17 -5.13 -43.56
CA THR A 69 -0.67 -5.52 -42.43
C THR A 69 0.07 -5.61 -41.10
N GLU A 70 1.33 -6.04 -41.11
CA GLU A 70 2.16 -6.13 -39.90
C GLU A 70 2.84 -4.80 -39.59
N ARG A 71 3.14 -4.01 -40.63
CA ARG A 71 3.76 -2.69 -40.50
C ARG A 71 2.85 -1.68 -39.82
N PHE A 72 1.53 -1.78 -40.04
CA PHE A 72 0.55 -0.88 -39.46
C PHE A 72 -0.46 -1.64 -38.60
N LYS A 73 -0.48 -1.34 -37.31
CA LYS A 73 -1.57 -1.75 -36.42
C LYS A 73 -2.86 -1.08 -36.85
N ARG A 74 -3.72 -1.85 -37.53
CA ARG A 74 -5.00 -1.34 -38.07
C ARG A 74 -6.11 -1.24 -37.02
N ASP A 75 -6.02 -1.98 -35.91
CA ASP A 75 -7.05 -2.04 -34.86
C ASP A 75 -6.70 -1.22 -33.62
N VAL A 76 -6.53 0.09 -33.80
CA VAL A 76 -6.32 1.02 -32.69
C VAL A 76 -7.56 1.09 -31.79
N ALA A 77 -8.75 0.92 -32.35
CA ALA A 77 -10.01 0.97 -31.62
C ALA A 77 -10.12 -0.18 -30.61
N GLY A 78 -9.75 -1.40 -31.00
CA GLY A 78 -9.70 -2.57 -30.12
C GLY A 78 -8.70 -2.40 -28.97
N GLU A 79 -7.47 -1.95 -29.26
CA GLU A 79 -6.46 -1.69 -28.23
C GLU A 79 -6.93 -0.63 -27.22
N MET A 80 -7.54 0.46 -27.69
CA MET A 80 -8.08 1.51 -26.82
C MET A 80 -9.26 1.01 -25.97
N HIS A 81 -10.10 0.13 -26.52
CA HIS A 81 -11.20 -0.47 -25.77
C HIS A 81 -10.67 -1.37 -24.65
N GLN A 82 -9.71 -2.24 -24.95
CA GLN A 82 -9.04 -3.10 -23.96
C GLN A 82 -8.42 -2.26 -22.84
N HIS A 83 -7.71 -1.18 -23.18
CA HIS A 83 -7.13 -0.29 -22.18
C HIS A 83 -8.20 0.34 -21.24
N LYS A 84 -9.38 0.68 -21.77
CA LYS A 84 -10.50 1.19 -20.95
C LYS A 84 -11.07 0.10 -20.03
N VAL A 85 -11.25 -1.11 -20.55
CA VAL A 85 -11.74 -2.24 -19.77
C VAL A 85 -10.77 -2.57 -18.64
N ASP A 86 -9.47 -2.64 -18.93
CA ASP A 86 -8.44 -2.90 -17.92
C ASP A 86 -8.42 -1.83 -16.83
N ALA A 87 -8.53 -0.55 -17.22
CA ALA A 87 -8.59 0.55 -16.25
C ALA A 87 -9.81 0.44 -15.33
N LEU A 88 -10.97 0.07 -15.89
CA LEU A 88 -12.20 -0.14 -15.14
C LEU A 88 -12.09 -1.35 -14.20
N MET A 89 -11.53 -2.46 -14.68
CA MET A 89 -11.31 -3.67 -13.86
C MET A 89 -10.40 -3.37 -12.67
N ARG A 90 -9.28 -2.68 -12.89
CA ARG A 90 -8.38 -2.25 -11.80
C ARG A 90 -9.09 -1.36 -10.78
N GLN A 91 -9.97 -0.46 -11.23
CA GLN A 91 -10.74 0.38 -10.31
C GLN A 91 -11.73 -0.46 -9.50
N GLN A 92 -12.44 -1.40 -10.12
CA GLN A 92 -13.36 -2.31 -9.44
C GLN A 92 -12.64 -3.15 -8.39
N GLU A 93 -11.49 -3.75 -8.72
CA GLU A 93 -10.66 -4.51 -7.78
C GLU A 93 -10.27 -3.69 -6.54
N VAL A 94 -9.90 -2.42 -6.73
CA VAL A 94 -9.58 -1.52 -5.62
C VAL A 94 -10.79 -1.27 -4.73
N TYR A 95 -11.97 -1.07 -5.31
CA TYR A 95 -13.20 -0.85 -4.54
C TYR A 95 -13.64 -2.11 -3.80
N ASP A 96 -13.58 -3.27 -4.44
CA ASP A 96 -13.98 -4.53 -3.84
C ASP A 96 -13.04 -4.91 -2.69
N ARG A 97 -11.73 -4.74 -2.86
CA ARG A 97 -10.76 -4.92 -1.77
C ARG A 97 -11.07 -4.01 -0.58
N LYS A 98 -11.30 -2.72 -0.82
CA LYS A 98 -11.66 -1.76 0.24
C LYS A 98 -12.98 -2.14 0.93
N ARG A 99 -13.96 -2.65 0.19
CA ARG A 99 -15.25 -3.08 0.75
C ARG A 99 -15.06 -4.27 1.69
N VAL A 100 -14.28 -5.27 1.28
CA VAL A 100 -13.98 -6.46 2.11
C VAL A 100 -13.23 -6.04 3.38
N GLU A 101 -12.16 -5.26 3.24
CA GLU A 101 -11.38 -4.78 4.40
C GLU A 101 -12.25 -3.99 5.41
N GLN A 102 -13.16 -3.15 4.91
CA GLN A 102 -14.05 -2.37 5.77
C GLN A 102 -15.09 -3.27 6.46
N MET A 103 -15.63 -4.25 5.74
CA MET A 103 -16.58 -5.22 6.29
C MET A 103 -15.92 -6.05 7.41
N GLU A 104 -14.69 -6.51 7.20
CA GLU A 104 -13.93 -7.28 8.20
C GLU A 104 -13.63 -6.46 9.45
N LYS A 105 -13.22 -5.20 9.29
CA LYS A 105 -13.00 -4.28 10.43
C LYS A 105 -14.28 -4.04 11.23
N GLU A 106 -15.39 -3.84 10.53
CA GLU A 106 -16.67 -3.65 11.19
C GLU A 106 -17.10 -4.93 11.91
N GLN A 107 -16.98 -6.10 11.28
CA GLN A 107 -17.28 -7.37 11.94
C GLN A 107 -16.46 -7.56 13.22
N GLN A 108 -15.14 -7.33 13.17
CA GLN A 108 -14.27 -7.40 14.36
C GLN A 108 -14.69 -6.42 15.46
N ARG A 109 -15.14 -5.22 15.09
CA ARG A 109 -15.64 -4.24 16.05
C ARG A 109 -16.92 -4.74 16.71
N TRP A 110 -17.85 -5.30 15.94
CA TRP A 110 -19.10 -5.86 16.46
C TRP A 110 -18.85 -7.06 17.36
N ASP A 111 -17.93 -7.95 16.98
CA ASP A 111 -17.54 -9.11 17.79
C ASP A 111 -16.94 -8.67 19.14
N ARG A 112 -16.09 -7.63 19.14
CA ARG A 112 -15.55 -7.05 20.37
C ARG A 112 -16.64 -6.44 21.26
N MET A 113 -17.58 -5.70 20.67
CA MET A 113 -18.71 -5.14 21.43
C MET A 113 -19.59 -6.23 22.02
N ALA A 114 -19.86 -7.31 21.26
CA ALA A 114 -20.62 -8.45 21.72
C ALA A 114 -19.90 -9.20 22.86
N ALA A 115 -18.59 -9.40 22.74
CA ALA A 115 -17.77 -10.01 23.79
C ALA A 115 -17.77 -9.17 25.07
N GLN A 116 -17.57 -7.85 24.97
CA GLN A 116 -17.64 -6.94 26.11
C GLN A 116 -19.01 -6.96 26.78
N ALA A 117 -20.09 -6.91 26.00
CA ALA A 117 -21.45 -7.00 26.53
C ALA A 117 -21.70 -8.34 27.24
N ALA A 118 -21.18 -9.44 26.71
CA ALA A 118 -21.28 -10.76 27.34
C ALA A 118 -20.47 -10.83 28.66
N GLU A 119 -19.26 -10.27 28.68
CA GLU A 119 -18.44 -10.18 29.90
C GLU A 119 -19.11 -9.33 30.98
N GLU A 120 -19.67 -8.17 30.60
CA GLU A 120 -20.40 -7.31 31.53
C GLU A 120 -21.67 -8.00 32.05
N ALA A 121 -22.41 -8.68 31.19
CA ALA A 121 -23.59 -9.45 31.60
C ALA A 121 -23.20 -10.56 32.60
N ALA A 122 -22.13 -11.31 32.32
CA ALA A 122 -21.61 -12.34 33.21
C ALA A 122 -21.13 -11.76 34.54
N ARG A 123 -20.42 -10.62 34.52
CA ARG A 123 -19.99 -9.90 35.72
C ARG A 123 -21.20 -9.46 36.55
N MET A 124 -22.22 -8.90 35.92
CA MET A 124 -23.45 -8.45 36.58
C MET A 124 -24.21 -9.63 37.18
N GLU A 125 -24.27 -10.77 36.49
CA GLU A 125 -24.86 -12.00 37.02
C GLU A 125 -24.10 -12.54 38.23
N ALA A 126 -22.76 -12.58 38.16
CA ALA A 126 -21.92 -12.96 39.29
C ALA A 126 -22.13 -12.03 40.50
N VAL A 127 -22.21 -10.72 40.29
CA VAL A 127 -22.51 -9.74 41.35
C VAL A 127 -23.90 -9.99 41.94
N ARG A 128 -24.92 -10.26 41.11
CA ARG A 128 -26.27 -10.62 41.60
C ARG A 128 -26.25 -11.91 42.42
N ALA A 129 -25.58 -12.95 41.94
CA ALA A 129 -25.49 -14.25 42.60
C ALA A 129 -24.73 -14.19 43.93
N SER A 130 -23.69 -13.37 44.02
CA SER A 130 -22.89 -13.21 45.24
C SER A 130 -23.64 -12.51 46.38
N GLY A 131 -24.78 -11.86 46.11
CA GLY A 131 -25.54 -11.13 47.12
C GLY A 131 -24.87 -9.85 47.64
N LEU A 132 -23.74 -9.42 47.07
CA LEU A 132 -23.02 -8.18 47.42
C LEU A 132 -23.76 -6.87 47.02
N ARG A 133 -25.05 -6.97 46.66
CA ARG A 133 -25.86 -5.84 46.22
C ARG A 133 -25.97 -4.81 47.36
N GLY A 134 -25.34 -3.65 47.17
CA GLY A 134 -25.47 -2.51 48.08
C GLY A 134 -24.29 -2.24 49.01
N LYS A 135 -23.09 -2.80 48.77
CA LYS A 135 -21.89 -2.27 49.41
C LYS A 135 -21.75 -0.78 49.04
N GLN A 136 -21.65 0.07 50.04
CA GLN A 136 -21.46 1.50 49.84
C GLN A 136 -20.11 1.75 49.17
N ASN A 137 -20.06 2.74 48.28
CA ASN A 137 -18.81 3.22 47.74
C ASN A 137 -18.02 3.87 48.89
N HIS A 138 -16.86 3.31 49.23
CA HIS A 138 -15.92 3.97 50.13
C HIS A 138 -15.22 5.10 49.38
N GLY A 139 -14.96 6.22 50.08
CA GLY A 139 -14.16 7.32 49.53
C GLY A 139 -12.75 6.85 49.19
N SER A 140 -12.09 7.54 48.26
CA SER A 140 -10.71 7.23 47.85
C SER A 140 -9.69 7.50 48.96
N GLU A 141 -10.02 8.40 49.90
CA GLU A 141 -9.14 8.80 50.98
C GLU A 141 -9.40 7.98 52.25
N HIS A 142 -8.33 7.60 52.94
CA HIS A 142 -8.41 6.83 54.18
C HIS A 142 -8.61 7.70 55.43
N PHE A 143 -9.24 8.86 55.26
CA PHE A 143 -9.49 9.87 56.29
C PHE A 143 -10.95 10.34 56.24
N ASN A 144 -11.62 10.32 57.39
CA ASN A 144 -12.99 10.79 57.51
C ASN A 144 -13.01 12.26 57.92
N ILE A 145 -13.46 13.12 57.00
CA ILE A 145 -13.52 14.57 57.20
C ILE A 145 -14.54 14.97 58.27
N ILE A 146 -15.60 14.17 58.47
CA ILE A 146 -16.66 14.48 59.45
C ILE A 146 -16.19 14.17 60.86
N THR A 147 -15.61 12.98 61.08
CA THR A 147 -15.11 12.57 62.40
C THR A 147 -13.68 13.04 62.67
N LEU A 148 -13.00 13.62 61.66
CA LEU A 148 -11.59 14.01 61.68
C LEU A 148 -10.66 12.88 62.13
N SER A 149 -11.03 11.64 61.80
CA SER A 149 -10.32 10.43 62.20
C SER A 149 -9.89 9.62 60.97
N TYR A 150 -8.73 8.98 61.06
CA TYR A 150 -8.32 8.00 60.07
C TYR A 150 -9.21 6.75 60.16
N HIS A 151 -9.37 6.06 59.04
CA HIS A 151 -10.06 4.77 59.05
C HIS A 151 -9.22 3.70 59.74
N GLU A 152 -9.86 2.78 60.47
CA GLU A 152 -9.25 1.58 61.08
C GLU A 152 -8.90 0.50 60.04
N THR A 153 -8.27 0.94 58.96
CA THR A 153 -7.77 0.09 57.87
C THR A 153 -6.25 0.21 57.84
N PRO A 154 -5.52 -0.81 57.35
CA PRO A 154 -4.08 -0.73 57.20
C PRO A 154 -3.66 0.52 56.41
N GLN A 155 -4.41 0.87 55.37
CA GLN A 155 -4.16 2.05 54.57
C GLN A 155 -4.38 3.35 55.36
N GLY A 156 -5.42 3.41 56.21
CA GLY A 156 -5.64 4.53 57.13
C GLY A 156 -4.51 4.71 58.13
N GLN A 157 -3.99 3.62 58.70
CA GLN A 157 -2.82 3.66 59.58
C GLN A 157 -1.55 4.14 58.85
N THR A 158 -1.35 3.72 57.59
CA THR A 158 -0.22 4.24 56.80
C THR A 158 -0.34 5.73 56.48
N LEU A 159 -1.56 6.23 56.26
CA LEU A 159 -1.82 7.65 56.04
C LEU A 159 -1.53 8.45 57.31
N GLN A 160 -2.02 7.97 58.46
CA GLN A 160 -1.74 8.54 59.77
C GLN A 160 -0.23 8.65 60.03
N TYR A 161 0.51 7.57 59.81
CA TYR A 161 1.95 7.55 59.98
C TYR A 161 2.67 8.59 59.10
N LYS A 162 2.29 8.72 57.82
CA LYS A 162 2.88 9.73 56.91
C LYS A 162 2.66 11.15 57.42
N ASP A 163 1.46 11.44 57.92
CA ASP A 163 1.12 12.77 58.43
C ASP A 163 1.81 13.07 59.76
N GLU A 164 1.95 12.06 60.63
CA GLU A 164 2.73 12.16 61.86
C GLU A 164 4.23 12.38 61.58
N VAL A 165 4.80 11.66 60.61
CA VAL A 165 6.19 11.87 60.16
C VAL A 165 6.39 13.30 59.64
N THR A 166 5.42 13.82 58.88
CA THR A 166 5.46 15.18 58.35
C THR A 166 5.41 16.21 59.48
N ARG A 167 4.51 16.02 60.46
CA ARG A 167 4.46 16.86 61.68
C ARG A 167 5.76 16.81 62.46
N TYR A 168 6.31 15.62 62.69
CA TYR A 168 7.59 15.43 63.38
C TYR A 168 8.74 16.16 62.69
N ARG A 169 8.86 16.04 61.36
CA ARG A 169 9.87 16.73 60.55
C ARG A 169 9.72 18.25 60.60
N ALA A 170 8.48 18.76 60.60
CA ALA A 170 8.22 20.19 60.71
C ALA A 170 8.72 20.74 62.07
N VAL A 171 8.45 20.02 63.16
CA VAL A 171 8.92 20.40 64.51
C VAL A 171 10.44 20.31 64.64
N LEU A 172 11.06 19.26 64.09
CA LEU A 172 12.52 19.17 64.04
C LEU A 172 13.14 20.34 63.26
N ARG A 173 12.52 20.71 62.13
CA ARG A 173 12.97 21.86 61.34
C ARG A 173 12.83 23.16 62.13
N SER A 174 11.75 23.37 62.87
CA SER A 174 11.57 24.57 63.67
C SER A 174 12.62 24.66 64.79
N GLN A 175 12.93 23.55 65.47
CA GLN A 175 14.00 23.50 66.46
C GLN A 175 15.37 23.81 65.83
N ASN A 176 15.69 23.18 64.70
CA ASN A 176 16.96 23.42 64.01
C ASN A 176 17.10 24.88 63.56
N LEU A 177 16.02 25.49 63.07
CA LEU A 177 16.01 26.90 62.69
C LEU A 177 16.16 27.82 63.91
N PHE A 178 15.48 27.50 65.02
CA PHE A 178 15.61 28.23 66.28
C PHE A 178 17.06 28.22 66.79
N ASN A 179 17.70 27.05 66.83
CA ASN A 179 19.09 26.90 67.27
C ASN A 179 20.09 27.60 66.34
N LYS A 180 19.82 27.65 65.03
CA LYS A 180 20.67 28.36 64.06
C LYS A 180 20.56 29.87 64.16
N ASN A 181 19.35 30.40 64.39
CA ASN A 181 19.10 31.84 64.50
C ASN A 181 19.56 32.42 65.85
N HIS A 182 19.85 31.57 66.83
CA HIS A 182 20.28 31.97 68.17
C HIS A 182 21.62 31.31 68.51
N SER A 183 22.72 32.07 68.38
CA SER A 183 24.08 31.57 68.68
C SER A 183 24.33 31.34 70.17
N VAL A 184 23.49 31.90 71.04
CA VAL A 184 23.65 31.88 72.50
C VAL A 184 22.35 31.40 73.15
N THR A 185 22.48 30.65 74.25
CA THR A 185 21.36 30.01 74.99
C THR A 185 20.50 30.96 75.82
N HIS A 186 20.85 32.25 75.85
CA HIS A 186 20.15 33.28 76.61
C HIS A 186 19.84 34.50 75.75
N ASN A 187 18.96 35.36 76.26
CA ASN A 187 18.65 36.63 75.65
C ASN A 187 19.78 37.63 75.89
N ILE A 188 20.40 38.14 74.83
CA ILE A 188 21.49 39.12 74.94
C ILE A 188 21.06 40.48 75.55
N ILE A 189 19.76 40.79 75.58
CA ILE A 189 19.24 42.05 76.15
C ILE A 189 18.84 41.85 77.63
N THR A 190 18.15 40.77 77.96
CA THR A 190 17.58 40.54 79.31
C THR A 190 18.38 39.54 80.15
N GLY A 191 19.31 38.78 79.57
CA GLY A 191 20.09 37.74 80.25
C GLY A 191 19.33 36.45 80.55
N GLU A 192 18.02 36.40 80.31
CA GLU A 192 17.18 35.24 80.62
C GLU A 192 17.46 34.05 79.71
N ALA A 193 17.34 32.83 80.24
CA ALA A 193 17.44 31.60 79.45
C ALA A 193 16.37 31.58 78.35
N ARG A 194 16.77 31.22 77.13
CA ARG A 194 15.85 31.08 75.98
C ARG A 194 15.57 29.60 75.72
N PRO A 195 14.51 29.01 76.31
CA PRO A 195 14.13 27.66 75.97
C PRO A 195 13.62 27.60 74.53
N ASN A 196 13.83 26.46 73.88
CA ASN A 196 13.24 26.21 72.57
C ASN A 196 11.70 26.23 72.69
N PRO A 197 10.98 27.03 71.88
CA PRO A 197 9.54 27.23 72.03
C PRO A 197 8.69 25.98 71.77
N VAL A 198 9.21 24.98 71.04
CA VAL A 198 8.44 23.79 70.68
C VAL A 198 9.17 22.52 71.12
N PRO A 199 8.58 21.71 72.02
CA PRO A 199 9.13 20.39 72.36
C PRO A 199 8.99 19.45 71.16
N VAL A 200 10.06 18.72 70.83
CA VAL A 200 10.03 17.74 69.75
C VAL A 200 9.26 16.50 70.21
N PRO A 201 8.17 16.09 69.53
CA PRO A 201 7.47 14.87 69.86
C PRO A 201 8.34 13.64 69.55
N PRO A 202 8.08 12.47 70.18
CA PRO A 202 8.80 11.24 69.85
C PRO A 202 8.61 10.88 68.37
N ALA A 203 9.61 10.21 67.79
CA ALA A 203 9.53 9.76 66.41
C ALA A 203 8.37 8.76 66.24
N PRO A 204 7.48 8.96 65.25
CA PRO A 204 6.35 8.05 65.03
C PRO A 204 6.85 6.67 64.59
N SER A 205 6.17 5.62 65.04
CA SER A 205 6.47 4.23 64.67
C SER A 205 5.70 3.81 63.41
N PRO A 206 6.30 3.01 62.51
CA PRO A 206 5.58 2.50 61.35
C PRO A 206 4.43 1.57 61.79
N PRO A 207 3.32 1.54 61.03
CA PRO A 207 2.24 0.58 61.29
C PRO A 207 2.72 -0.86 61.04
N GLN A 208 2.20 -1.81 61.84
CA GLN A 208 2.52 -3.24 61.76
C GLN A 208 1.75 -3.95 60.64
#